data_AF-A0A067WE62-F1
#
_entry.id   AF-A0A067WE62-F1
#
_cell.length_a   1.000
_cell.length_b   1.000
_cell.length_c   1.000
_cell.angle_alpha   90.00
_cell.angle_beta   90.00
_cell.angle_gamma   90.00
#
_symmetry.space_group_name_H-M   'P 1'
#
loop_
_entity.id
_entity.type
_entity.pdbx_description
1 polymer ?
#
loop_
_entity_poly.entity_id
_entity_poly.type
_entity_poly.pdbx_seq_one_letter_code
_entity_poly.pdbx_strand_id
1 'polypeptide(L)'
;MLFIPELFPAKLIRSYKRFLSDVKREDQHTFNISVPNTGSMLGLTTPNSNIWLSYNNNPKRKYAYQLEIIEINNTLVGINTTLSNKLALEAIQNSLLPELNEYKTILKEQRYGTQSRIDFLLRDDILPDCYLEVKNVHFIRQKGLVKFPDTEAKRGTRHLEELIKIVQQGK
;
A
#
# COMPACT_ATOMS: atom_id res chain seq x y z
N MET A 1 5.04 0.98 12.37
CA MET A 1 4.69 -0.45 12.29
C MET A 1 5.98 -1.21 12.21
N LEU A 2 6.14 -2.24 13.03
CA LEU A 2 7.27 -3.16 12.92
C LEU A 2 6.80 -4.46 12.26
N PHE A 3 7.64 -5.04 11.41
CA PHE A 3 7.41 -6.40 10.93
C PHE A 3 7.86 -7.36 12.02
N ILE A 4 6.88 -8.06 12.61
CA ILE A 4 7.09 -9.08 13.63
C ILE A 4 6.33 -10.33 13.19
N PRO A 5 7.02 -11.44 12.89
CA PRO A 5 8.49 -11.62 12.91
C PRO A 5 9.21 -10.79 11.83
N GLU A 6 10.53 -10.69 11.97
CA GLU A 6 11.40 -10.04 10.98
C GLU A 6 11.21 -10.63 9.57
N LEU A 7 11.45 -9.80 8.56
CA LEU A 7 11.29 -10.20 7.17
C LEU A 7 12.45 -11.08 6.70
N PHE A 8 12.12 -12.07 5.87
CA PHE A 8 13.06 -13.00 5.28
C PHE A 8 13.66 -12.39 3.99
N PRO A 9 14.99 -12.23 3.90
CA PRO A 9 15.63 -11.75 2.69
C PRO A 9 15.63 -12.82 1.59
N ALA A 10 15.44 -12.39 0.34
CA ALA A 10 15.54 -13.23 -0.85
C ALA A 10 15.92 -12.39 -2.07
N LYS A 11 16.07 -13.05 -3.21
CA LYS A 11 16.30 -12.43 -4.53
C LYS A 11 15.14 -12.73 -5.45
N LEU A 12 14.62 -11.70 -6.11
CA LEU A 12 13.57 -11.86 -7.12
C LEU A 12 14.12 -12.62 -8.34
N ILE A 13 13.41 -13.64 -8.84
CA ILE A 13 13.74 -14.28 -10.13
C ILE A 13 12.86 -13.67 -11.22
N ARG A 14 11.54 -13.68 -11.01
CA ARG A 14 10.55 -13.10 -11.93
C ARG A 14 9.22 -12.89 -11.22
N SER A 15 8.46 -11.91 -11.70
CA SER A 15 7.07 -11.68 -11.30
C SER A 15 6.12 -11.99 -12.47
N TYR A 16 5.01 -12.64 -12.19
CA TYR A 16 4.05 -13.07 -13.21
C TYR A 16 2.63 -13.19 -12.65
N LYS A 17 1.64 -13.20 -13.53
CA LYS A 17 0.20 -13.24 -13.17
C LYS A 17 -0.22 -12.14 -12.18
N ARG A 18 0.55 -11.05 -12.03
CA ARG A 18 0.38 -9.92 -11.08
C ARG A 18 0.53 -10.29 -9.60
N PHE A 19 0.05 -11.46 -9.17
CA PHE A 19 0.01 -11.85 -7.76
C PHE A 19 1.04 -12.92 -7.38
N LEU A 20 1.95 -13.31 -8.29
CA LEU A 20 2.98 -14.33 -8.02
C LEU A 20 4.38 -13.85 -8.39
N SER A 21 5.36 -14.37 -7.66
CA SER A 21 6.77 -14.27 -8.05
C SER A 21 7.51 -15.57 -7.69
N ASP A 22 8.49 -15.91 -8.51
CA ASP A 22 9.50 -16.90 -8.16
C ASP A 22 10.69 -16.16 -7.55
N VAL A 23 11.26 -16.71 -6.49
CA VAL A 23 12.36 -16.11 -5.73
C VAL A 23 13.40 -17.17 -5.38
N LYS A 24 14.61 -16.74 -5.03
CA LYS A 24 15.66 -17.61 -4.49
C LYS A 24 16.21 -17.08 -3.18
N ARG A 25 16.54 -17.99 -2.26
CA ARG A 25 17.31 -17.70 -1.05
C ARG A 25 18.82 -17.77 -1.31
N GLU A 26 19.61 -17.42 -0.30
CA GLU A 26 21.07 -17.47 -0.35
C GLU A 26 21.60 -18.88 -0.68
N ASP A 27 20.93 -19.91 -0.16
CA ASP A 27 21.19 -21.34 -0.44
C ASP A 27 20.77 -21.81 -1.85
N GLN A 28 20.40 -20.88 -2.73
CA GLN A 28 19.86 -21.13 -4.07
C GLN A 28 18.52 -21.87 -4.11
N HIS A 29 17.88 -22.13 -2.96
CA HIS A 29 16.55 -22.74 -2.95
C HIS A 29 15.52 -21.79 -3.57
N THR A 30 14.81 -22.28 -4.59
CA THR A 30 13.79 -21.53 -5.31
C THR A 30 12.38 -21.91 -4.85
N PHE A 31 11.53 -20.91 -4.63
CA PHE A 31 10.13 -21.12 -4.25
C PHE A 31 9.26 -19.96 -4.73
N ASN A 32 7.95 -20.16 -4.70
CA ASN A 32 6.96 -19.18 -5.13
C ASN A 32 6.41 -18.40 -3.94
N ILE A 33 6.15 -17.12 -4.15
CA ILE A 33 5.57 -16.22 -3.14
C ILE A 33 4.30 -15.57 -3.69
N SER A 34 3.44 -15.10 -2.78
CA SER A 34 2.33 -14.21 -3.16
C SER A 34 2.79 -12.75 -3.22
N VAL A 35 2.32 -12.00 -4.20
CA VAL A 35 2.56 -10.56 -4.33
C VAL A 35 1.26 -9.82 -3.98
N PRO A 36 1.19 -9.11 -2.85
CA PRO A 36 -0.01 -8.40 -2.38
C PRO A 36 -0.17 -7.03 -3.06
N ASN A 37 0.04 -6.99 -4.37
CA ASN A 37 -0.10 -5.79 -5.19
C ASN A 37 -0.58 -6.20 -6.59
N THR A 38 -1.77 -5.74 -6.98
CA THR A 38 -2.36 -6.03 -8.28
C THR A 38 -2.05 -4.97 -9.34
N GLY A 39 -1.33 -3.91 -8.96
CA GLY A 39 -0.85 -2.87 -9.85
C GLY A 39 0.15 -3.41 -10.87
N SER A 40 0.62 -2.54 -11.78
CA SER A 40 1.57 -2.95 -12.80
C SER A 40 2.95 -3.27 -12.21
N MET A 41 3.25 -2.71 -11.02
CA MET A 41 4.57 -2.78 -10.39
C MET A 41 5.68 -2.33 -11.35
N LEU A 42 5.37 -1.33 -12.18
CA LEU A 42 6.28 -0.85 -13.22
C LEU A 42 7.58 -0.34 -12.59
N GLY A 43 8.70 -0.94 -12.99
CA GLY A 43 10.03 -0.66 -12.43
C GLY A 43 10.38 -1.44 -11.16
N LEU A 44 9.48 -2.30 -10.66
CA LEU A 44 9.63 -3.06 -9.41
C LEU A 44 9.65 -4.59 -9.63
N THR A 45 10.03 -5.05 -10.82
CA THR A 45 10.02 -6.47 -11.20
C THR A 45 11.37 -6.95 -11.76
N THR A 46 12.42 -6.16 -11.57
CA THR A 46 13.78 -6.45 -12.07
C THR A 46 14.32 -7.75 -11.47
N PRO A 47 14.74 -8.73 -12.27
CA PRO A 47 15.39 -9.94 -11.77
C PRO A 47 16.65 -9.61 -10.94
N ASN A 48 16.92 -10.45 -9.93
CA ASN A 48 17.99 -10.33 -8.94
C ASN A 48 17.89 -9.12 -7.98
N SER A 49 16.79 -8.37 -7.98
CA SER A 49 16.52 -7.37 -6.92
C SER A 49 16.48 -8.03 -5.53
N ASN A 50 17.01 -7.33 -4.52
CA ASN A 50 16.80 -7.71 -3.12
C ASN A 50 15.33 -7.51 -2.76
N ILE A 51 14.78 -8.48 -2.05
CA ILE A 51 13.40 -8.46 -1.59
C ILE A 51 13.32 -8.97 -0.15
N TRP A 52 12.29 -8.54 0.56
CA TRP A 52 12.01 -8.97 1.92
C TRP A 52 10.59 -9.50 2.02
N LEU A 53 10.47 -10.66 2.65
CA LEU A 53 9.25 -11.47 2.65
C LEU A 53 8.71 -11.63 4.06
N SER A 54 7.41 -11.48 4.25
CA SER A 54 6.76 -11.96 5.48
C SER A 54 6.48 -13.45 5.36
N TYR A 55 6.51 -14.16 6.48
CA TYR A 55 6.16 -15.58 6.58
C TYR A 55 4.87 -15.78 7.37
N ASN A 56 4.04 -16.70 6.90
CA ASN A 56 2.82 -17.12 7.58
C ASN A 56 2.74 -18.64 7.62
N ASN A 57 2.65 -19.20 8.82
CA ASN A 57 2.64 -20.65 9.08
C ASN A 57 1.24 -21.29 8.95
N ASN A 58 0.21 -20.55 8.52
CA ASN A 58 -1.13 -21.12 8.35
C ASN A 58 -1.12 -22.17 7.23
N PRO A 59 -1.36 -23.46 7.54
CA PRO A 59 -1.29 -24.54 6.56
C PRO A 59 -2.36 -24.45 5.45
N LYS A 60 -3.41 -23.64 5.66
CA LYS A 60 -4.44 -23.39 4.64
C LYS A 60 -3.98 -22.43 3.53
N ARG A 61 -2.87 -21.72 3.73
CA ARG A 61 -2.33 -20.81 2.71
C ARG A 61 -1.60 -21.60 1.63
N LYS A 62 -1.92 -21.30 0.37
CA LYS A 62 -1.19 -21.84 -0.78
C LYS A 62 0.26 -21.35 -0.85
N TYR A 63 0.51 -20.11 -0.42
CA TYR A 63 1.83 -19.49 -0.38
C TYR A 63 2.11 -19.00 1.04
N ALA A 64 3.13 -19.57 1.67
CA ALA A 64 3.52 -19.22 3.05
C ALA A 64 4.23 -17.86 3.12
N TYR A 65 4.86 -17.44 2.03
CA TYR A 65 5.62 -16.19 1.96
C TYR A 65 4.92 -15.15 1.09
N GLN A 66 5.05 -13.90 1.50
CA GLN A 66 4.45 -12.75 0.82
C GLN A 66 5.48 -11.63 0.62
N LEU A 67 5.49 -11.00 -0.57
CA LEU A 67 6.38 -9.88 -0.85
C LEU A 67 5.95 -8.63 -0.09
N GLU A 68 6.83 -8.10 0.75
CA GLU A 68 6.58 -6.87 1.51
C GLU A 68 7.36 -5.69 0.94
N ILE A 69 8.65 -5.89 0.68
CA ILE A 69 9.58 -4.83 0.24
C ILE A 69 10.43 -5.34 -0.91
N ILE A 70 10.70 -4.46 -1.88
CA ILE A 70 11.75 -4.64 -2.89
C ILE A 70 12.75 -3.48 -2.81
N GLU A 71 14.02 -3.75 -3.05
CA GLU A 71 15.04 -2.72 -3.21
C GLU A 71 15.31 -2.43 -4.68
N ILE A 72 15.28 -1.14 -5.02
CA ILE A 72 15.66 -0.64 -6.34
C ILE A 72 16.58 0.56 -6.13
N ASN A 73 17.77 0.54 -6.75
CA ASN A 73 18.74 1.64 -6.66
C ASN A 73 19.00 2.10 -5.20
N ASN A 74 19.25 1.14 -4.30
CA ASN A 74 19.45 1.35 -2.85
C ASN A 74 18.26 2.02 -2.12
N THR A 75 17.06 1.96 -2.70
CA THR A 75 15.82 2.46 -2.11
C THR A 75 14.89 1.29 -1.81
N LEU A 76 14.44 1.19 -0.57
CA LEU A 76 13.42 0.22 -0.16
C LEU A 76 12.03 0.73 -0.56
N VAL A 77 11.27 -0.10 -1.26
CA VAL A 77 9.94 0.23 -1.76
C VAL A 77 8.95 -0.79 -1.19
N GLY A 78 7.96 -0.29 -0.43
CA GLY A 78 6.87 -1.12 0.10
C GLY A 78 5.90 -1.54 -0.99
N ILE A 79 5.82 -2.85 -1.25
CA ILE A 79 4.96 -3.44 -2.28
C ILE A 79 3.56 -3.71 -1.76
N ASN A 80 3.44 -4.08 -0.49
CA ASN A 80 2.17 -4.52 0.08
C ASN A 80 1.19 -3.37 0.29
N THR A 81 0.30 -3.21 -0.68
CA THR A 81 -0.69 -2.12 -0.70
C THR A 81 -1.69 -2.25 0.45
N THR A 82 -1.89 -3.45 1.00
CA THR A 82 -2.79 -3.68 2.14
C THR A 82 -2.29 -3.04 3.45
N LEU A 83 -1.03 -2.62 3.49
CA LEU A 83 -0.45 -1.93 4.65
C LEU A 83 -0.69 -0.42 4.60
N SER A 84 -1.06 0.16 3.45
CA SER A 84 -1.14 1.62 3.29
C SER A 84 -2.10 2.26 4.30
N ASN A 85 -3.31 1.72 4.43
CA ASN A 85 -4.29 2.24 5.40
C ASN A 85 -3.85 1.98 6.84
N LYS A 86 -3.15 0.87 7.12
CA LYS A 86 -2.61 0.60 8.47
C LYS A 86 -1.54 1.62 8.85
N LEU A 87 -0.63 1.94 7.93
CA LEU A 87 0.41 2.94 8.11
C LEU A 87 -0.18 4.34 8.27
N ALA A 88 -1.17 4.71 7.45
CA ALA A 88 -1.86 5.99 7.56
C ALA A 88 -2.56 6.13 8.92
N LEU A 89 -3.29 5.09 9.35
CA LEU A 89 -3.93 5.07 10.66
C LEU A 89 -2.90 5.22 11.79
N GLU A 90 -1.82 4.46 11.73
CA GLU A 90 -0.76 4.53 12.74
C GLU A 90 -0.14 5.94 12.77
N ALA A 91 0.07 6.57 11.62
CA ALA A 91 0.59 7.93 11.53
C ALA A 91 -0.36 8.96 12.16
N ILE A 92 -1.68 8.84 11.93
CA ILE A 92 -2.70 9.70 12.56
C ILE A 92 -2.69 9.50 14.08
N GLN A 93 -2.72 8.25 14.55
CA GLN A 93 -2.78 7.92 15.98
C GLN A 93 -1.53 8.32 16.75
N ASN A 94 -0.37 8.38 16.10
CA ASN A 94 0.90 8.83 16.68
C ASN A 94 1.22 10.30 16.36
N SER A 95 0.23 11.06 15.89
CA SER A 95 0.36 12.49 15.63
C SER A 95 1.48 12.89 14.66
N LEU A 96 1.79 12.01 13.70
CA LEU A 96 2.81 12.24 12.68
C LEU A 96 2.31 13.08 11.50
N LEU A 97 1.01 13.39 11.48
CA LEU A 97 0.34 14.22 10.48
C LEU A 97 -0.31 15.41 11.20
N PRO A 98 0.44 16.50 11.45
CA PRO A 98 0.00 17.62 12.27
C PRO A 98 -1.37 18.18 11.88
N GLU A 99 -1.69 18.18 10.59
CA GLU A 99 -2.96 18.68 10.05
C GLU A 99 -4.18 17.87 10.50
N LEU A 100 -3.97 16.65 11.03
CA LEU A 100 -5.02 15.71 11.40
C LEU A 100 -5.12 15.47 12.92
N ASN A 101 -4.24 16.09 13.72
CA ASN A 101 -4.07 15.78 15.14
C ASN A 101 -5.28 16.14 16.02
N GLU A 102 -6.04 17.16 15.63
CA GLU A 102 -7.16 17.69 16.43
C GLU A 102 -8.44 16.86 16.27
N TYR A 103 -8.49 15.92 15.33
CA TYR A 103 -9.66 15.06 15.12
C TYR A 103 -9.77 13.97 16.19
N LYS A 104 -10.89 13.95 16.93
CA LYS A 104 -11.12 13.00 18.04
C LYS A 104 -11.59 11.62 17.58
N THR A 105 -12.29 11.55 16.44
CA THR A 105 -12.93 10.31 15.98
C THR A 105 -12.40 9.91 14.61
N ILE A 106 -12.02 8.63 14.47
CA ILE A 106 -11.56 8.03 13.21
C ILE A 106 -12.52 6.91 12.82
N LEU A 107 -13.31 7.12 11.77
CA LEU A 107 -14.22 6.10 11.21
C LEU A 107 -13.64 5.53 9.92
N LYS A 108 -13.48 4.21 9.84
CA LYS A 108 -12.91 3.55 8.65
C LYS A 108 -13.99 3.12 7.68
N GLU A 109 -13.69 3.09 6.38
CA GLU A 109 -14.51 2.46 5.34
C GLU A 109 -15.97 2.99 5.28
N GLN A 110 -16.15 4.29 5.52
CA GLN A 110 -17.48 4.92 5.53
C GLN A 110 -17.97 5.22 4.12
N ARG A 111 -19.26 4.99 3.85
CA ARG A 111 -19.86 5.39 2.56
C ARG A 111 -19.96 6.91 2.50
N TYR A 112 -19.51 7.51 1.40
CA TYR A 112 -19.55 8.97 1.20
C TYR A 112 -20.03 9.39 -0.20
N GLY A 113 -20.18 8.43 -1.11
CA GLY A 113 -20.75 8.61 -2.44
C GLY A 113 -21.70 7.48 -2.79
N THR A 114 -22.07 7.39 -4.07
CA THR A 114 -23.01 6.38 -4.56
C THR A 114 -22.37 4.98 -4.54
N GLN A 115 -21.07 4.90 -4.84
CA GLN A 115 -20.39 3.61 -5.04
C GLN A 115 -19.01 3.51 -4.37
N SER A 116 -18.59 4.48 -3.56
CA SER A 116 -17.30 4.41 -2.87
C SER A 116 -17.41 4.55 -1.36
N ARG A 117 -16.38 4.03 -0.70
CA ARG A 117 -16.10 4.18 0.72
C ARG A 117 -14.82 4.97 0.86
N ILE A 118 -14.80 5.88 1.83
CA ILE A 118 -13.62 6.65 2.19
C ILE A 118 -12.77 5.78 3.12
N ASP A 119 -11.46 5.84 2.97
CA ASP A 119 -10.55 5.07 3.82
C ASP A 119 -10.73 5.50 5.29
N PHE A 120 -10.75 6.81 5.54
CA PHE A 120 -11.01 7.40 6.85
C PHE A 120 -11.94 8.63 6.74
N LEU A 121 -12.95 8.67 7.61
CA LEU A 121 -13.72 9.86 7.93
C LEU A 121 -13.31 10.30 9.34
N LEU A 122 -12.65 11.45 9.42
CA LEU A 122 -12.22 12.05 10.68
C LEU A 122 -13.28 13.06 11.13
N ARG A 123 -13.65 13.02 12.41
CA ARG A 123 -14.66 13.89 12.99
C ARG A 123 -14.22 14.52 14.30
N ASP A 124 -14.74 15.72 14.52
CA ASP A 124 -14.63 16.46 15.76
C ASP A 124 -15.94 17.25 15.99
N ASP A 125 -16.12 17.79 17.19
CA ASP A 125 -17.28 18.60 17.56
C ASP A 125 -17.21 20.03 16.97
N ILE A 126 -16.00 20.52 16.70
CA ILE A 126 -15.72 21.90 16.29
C ILE A 126 -15.22 21.95 14.84
N LEU A 127 -14.44 20.97 14.41
CA LEU A 127 -13.86 20.92 13.07
C LEU A 127 -14.83 20.32 12.03
N PRO A 128 -14.76 20.76 10.76
CA PRO A 128 -15.48 20.09 9.69
C PRO A 128 -15.01 18.63 9.51
N ASP A 129 -15.92 17.75 9.10
CA ASP A 129 -15.62 16.36 8.75
C ASP A 129 -14.47 16.31 7.72
N CYS A 130 -13.43 15.50 7.96
CA CYS A 130 -12.35 15.29 6.99
C CYS A 130 -12.48 13.92 6.31
N TYR A 131 -12.66 13.96 5.00
CA TYR A 131 -12.70 12.77 4.14
C TYR A 131 -11.29 12.47 3.61
N LEU A 132 -10.63 11.50 4.23
CA LEU A 132 -9.24 11.14 3.93
C LEU A 132 -9.19 9.84 3.12
N GLU A 133 -8.73 9.96 1.87
CA GLU A 133 -8.43 8.83 0.97
C GLU A 133 -6.91 8.62 0.90
N VAL A 134 -6.47 7.38 1.07
CA VAL A 134 -5.06 6.98 1.07
C VAL A 134 -4.70 6.38 -0.28
N LYS A 135 -3.55 6.80 -0.83
CA LYS A 135 -2.98 6.25 -2.07
C LYS A 135 -1.61 5.66 -1.82
N ASN A 136 -1.40 4.43 -2.29
CA ASN A 136 -0.07 3.82 -2.33
C ASN A 136 0.68 4.35 -3.56
N VAL A 137 1.85 4.94 -3.34
CA VAL A 137 2.68 5.52 -4.40
C VAL A 137 4.05 4.87 -4.38
N HIS A 138 4.41 4.21 -5.48
CA HIS A 138 5.68 3.48 -5.61
C HIS A 138 6.37 3.70 -6.96
N PHE A 139 5.71 4.36 -7.92
CA PHE A 139 6.23 4.48 -9.27
C PHE A 139 7.17 5.69 -9.42
N ILE A 140 8.41 5.43 -9.82
CA ILE A 140 9.45 6.45 -10.04
C ILE A 140 9.94 6.36 -11.49
N ARG A 141 9.89 7.49 -12.21
CA ARG A 141 10.54 7.65 -13.53
C ARG A 141 11.76 8.57 -13.49
N GLN A 142 11.76 9.49 -12.54
CA GLN A 142 12.80 10.50 -12.34
C GLN A 142 13.15 10.49 -10.85
N LYS A 143 14.44 10.47 -10.53
CA LYS A 143 14.92 10.51 -9.15
C LYS A 143 14.28 11.69 -8.41
N GLY A 144 13.71 11.42 -7.23
CA GLY A 144 13.02 12.42 -6.40
C GLY A 144 11.55 12.67 -6.74
N LEU A 145 10.98 12.03 -7.77
CA LEU A 145 9.57 12.19 -8.14
C LEU A 145 8.84 10.84 -8.18
N VAL A 146 7.97 10.64 -7.19
CA VAL A 146 7.02 9.52 -7.12
C VAL A 146 5.70 9.90 -7.80
N LYS A 147 5.08 8.96 -8.51
CA LYS A 147 3.86 9.18 -9.30
C LYS A 147 2.78 8.17 -8.98
N PHE A 148 1.54 8.63 -9.05
CA PHE A 148 0.33 7.80 -9.01
C PHE A 148 -0.65 8.26 -10.10
N PRO A 149 -1.34 7.34 -10.79
CA PRO A 149 -1.15 5.88 -10.74
C PRO A 149 0.01 5.42 -11.65
N ASP A 150 0.41 4.15 -11.51
CA ASP A 150 1.41 3.49 -12.37
C ASP A 150 0.81 2.93 -13.67
N THR A 151 -0.52 2.77 -13.70
CA THR A 151 -1.34 2.36 -14.85
C THR A 151 -2.72 3.04 -14.80
N GLU A 152 -3.50 3.02 -15.88
CA GLU A 152 -4.88 3.55 -15.87
C GLU A 152 -5.72 2.91 -14.75
N ALA A 153 -6.35 3.76 -13.92
CA ALA A 153 -7.09 3.34 -12.74
C ALA A 153 -8.47 4.01 -12.68
N LYS A 154 -9.44 3.48 -13.45
CA LYS A 154 -10.84 3.98 -13.48
C LYS A 154 -11.47 4.10 -12.10
N ARG A 155 -11.16 3.16 -11.20
CA ARG A 155 -11.60 3.21 -9.80
C ARG A 155 -11.02 4.43 -9.08
N GLY A 156 -9.74 4.74 -9.27
CA GLY A 156 -9.10 5.91 -8.66
C GLY A 156 -9.75 7.21 -9.13
N THR A 157 -10.00 7.34 -10.43
CA THR A 157 -10.72 8.50 -11.00
C THR A 157 -12.09 8.68 -10.37
N ARG A 158 -12.88 7.59 -10.24
CA ARG A 158 -14.20 7.65 -9.60
C ARG A 158 -14.15 8.14 -8.15
N HIS A 159 -13.20 7.65 -7.36
CA HIS A 159 -13.03 8.12 -5.97
C HIS A 159 -12.69 9.62 -5.93
N LEU A 160 -11.82 10.09 -6.84
CA LEU A 160 -11.47 11.51 -6.92
C LEU A 160 -12.69 12.38 -7.30
N GLU A 161 -13.50 11.94 -8.25
CA GLU A 161 -14.75 12.62 -8.63
C GLU A 161 -15.75 12.67 -7.47
N GLU A 162 -15.86 11.62 -6.66
CA GLU A 162 -16.72 11.62 -5.48
C GLU A 162 -16.18 12.55 -4.38
N LEU A 163 -14.87 12.65 -4.19
CA LEU A 163 -14.26 13.63 -3.28
C LEU A 163 -14.50 15.07 -3.74
N ILE A 164 -14.39 15.35 -5.04
CA ILE A 164 -14.72 16.68 -5.60
C ILE A 164 -16.16 17.07 -5.26
N LYS A 165 -17.11 16.12 -5.34
CA LYS A 165 -18.50 16.37 -4.98
C LYS A 165 -18.71 16.66 -3.50
N ILE A 166 -17.92 16.05 -2.61
CA ILE A 166 -17.95 16.37 -1.17
C ILE A 166 -17.54 17.82 -0.94
N VAL A 167 -16.41 18.23 -1.52
CA VAL A 167 -15.93 19.62 -1.42
C VAL A 167 -16.95 20.61 -1.99
N GLN A 168 -17.57 20.29 -3.13
CA GLN A 168 -18.64 21.12 -3.73
C GLN A 168 -19.88 21.24 -2.85
N GLN A 169 -20.12 20.31 -1.92
CA GLN A 169 -21.21 20.38 -0.93
C GLN A 169 -20.82 21.19 0.32
N GLY A 170 -19.62 21.77 0.37
CA GLY A 170 -19.12 22.50 1.53
C GLY A 170 -18.75 21.58 2.71
N LYS A 171 -18.42 20.33 2.40
CA LYS A 171 -17.94 19.33 3.36
C LYS A 171 -16.46 19.09 3.18
#